data_AF-A0A2N2CZU1-F1
#
_entry.id   AF-A0A2N2CZU1-F1
#
_cell.length_a   1.000
_cell.length_b   1.000
_cell.length_c   1.000
_cell.angle_alpha   90.00
_cell.angle_beta   90.00
_cell.angle_gamma   90.00
#
_symmetry.space_group_name_H-M   'P 1'
#
loop_
_entity.id
_entity.type
_entity.pdbx_description
1 polymer ?
#
loop_
_entity_poly.entity_id
_entity_poly.type
_entity_poly.pdbx_seq_one_letter_code
_entity_poly.pdbx_strand_id
1 'polypeptide(L)'
;MKVTSTDIKNSFGKYLRLCSTEPVYITKNGEIIAKLLNHTKEDEIIESSANLRQVFDVDASMHKAYEPGRVAEAMEAYNLSRVQMTYEEFKNMNEEANNRYEYIDGEVYMLGSPNVYHQRVVSRFHIEIDRYLTGKPCDVFESPFDVTLLRRGNNKFTNIVQPDLLIICNWKEDTNESGRYTGIPR
;
A
#
# COMPACT_ATOMS: atom_id res chain seq x y z
N MET A 1 -9.36 -6.13 -29.29
CA MET A 1 -9.83 -5.93 -30.70
C MET A 1 -10.79 -4.75 -30.91
N LYS A 2 -10.98 -4.20 -32.13
CA LYS A 2 -12.01 -3.18 -32.48
C LYS A 2 -13.17 -3.80 -33.28
N VAL A 3 -14.42 -3.46 -32.97
CA VAL A 3 -15.64 -4.00 -33.61
C VAL A 3 -16.68 -2.91 -33.83
N THR A 4 -17.49 -3.00 -34.88
CA THR A 4 -18.54 -1.99 -35.12
C THR A 4 -19.74 -2.20 -34.19
N SER A 5 -20.48 -1.13 -33.91
CA SER A 5 -21.75 -1.21 -33.16
C SER A 5 -22.80 -2.09 -33.83
N THR A 6 -22.72 -2.26 -35.16
CA THR A 6 -23.63 -3.14 -35.90
C THR A 6 -23.25 -4.60 -35.73
N ASP A 7 -21.95 -4.91 -35.78
CA ASP A 7 -21.45 -6.28 -35.58
C ASP A 7 -21.70 -6.77 -34.15
N ILE A 8 -21.51 -5.90 -33.17
CA ILE A 8 -21.74 -6.28 -31.77
C ILE A 8 -23.22 -6.57 -31.50
N LYS A 9 -24.14 -5.84 -32.14
CA LYS A 9 -25.58 -6.08 -32.05
C LYS A 9 -25.96 -7.46 -32.61
N ASN A 10 -25.34 -7.86 -33.72
CA ASN A 10 -25.66 -9.11 -34.41
C ASN A 10 -24.91 -10.34 -33.85
N SER A 11 -23.84 -10.14 -33.08
CA SER A 11 -22.97 -11.22 -32.62
C SER A 11 -22.51 -11.04 -31.17
N PHE A 12 -23.37 -10.49 -30.30
CA PHE A 12 -23.01 -10.14 -28.92
C PHE A 12 -22.37 -11.30 -28.14
N GLY A 13 -22.96 -12.50 -28.21
CA GLY A 13 -22.44 -13.68 -27.51
C GLY A 13 -21.03 -14.12 -27.91
N LYS A 14 -20.62 -13.85 -29.16
CA LYS A 14 -19.24 -14.10 -29.62
C LYS A 14 -18.27 -13.18 -28.88
N TYR A 15 -18.63 -11.90 -28.74
CA TYR A 15 -17.78 -10.90 -28.11
C TYR A 15 -17.74 -11.00 -26.59
N LEU A 16 -18.79 -11.52 -25.95
CA LEU A 16 -18.75 -11.90 -24.53
C LEU A 16 -17.70 -12.98 -24.24
N ARG A 17 -17.52 -13.95 -25.15
CA ARG A 17 -16.49 -14.99 -24.99
C ARG A 17 -15.07 -14.44 -25.25
N LEU A 18 -14.94 -13.54 -26.21
CA LEU A 18 -13.66 -12.89 -26.54
C LEU A 18 -13.22 -11.91 -25.47
N CYS A 19 -14.15 -11.21 -24.80
CA CYS A 19 -13.79 -10.24 -23.78
C CYS A 19 -13.16 -10.86 -22.53
N SER A 20 -13.35 -12.17 -22.30
CA SER A 20 -12.64 -12.94 -21.27
C SER A 20 -11.13 -13.05 -21.51
N THR A 21 -10.67 -12.90 -22.74
CA THR A 21 -9.23 -13.00 -23.09
C THR A 21 -8.62 -11.66 -23.49
N GLU A 22 -9.38 -10.77 -24.13
CA GLU A 22 -8.88 -9.43 -24.50
C GLU A 22 -9.99 -8.38 -24.54
N PRO A 23 -9.70 -7.10 -24.22
CA PRO A 23 -10.68 -6.02 -24.32
C PRO A 23 -11.24 -5.82 -25.74
N VAL A 24 -12.56 -5.62 -25.83
CA VAL A 24 -13.27 -5.35 -27.09
C VAL A 24 -13.69 -3.88 -27.15
N TYR A 25 -13.18 -3.13 -28.11
CA TYR A 25 -13.50 -1.72 -28.33
C TYR A 25 -14.58 -1.56 -29.39
N ILE A 26 -15.68 -0.91 -29.04
CA ILE A 26 -16.87 -0.76 -29.88
C ILE A 26 -16.77 0.58 -30.61
N THR A 27 -16.89 0.55 -31.93
CA THR A 27 -16.82 1.74 -32.77
C THR A 27 -18.14 2.10 -33.42
N LYS A 28 -18.39 3.40 -33.57
CA LYS A 28 -19.49 3.96 -34.38
C LYS A 28 -18.90 5.05 -35.26
N ASN A 29 -19.13 4.97 -36.56
CA ASN A 29 -18.55 5.87 -37.56
C ASN A 29 -17.00 5.96 -37.49
N GLY A 30 -16.33 4.87 -37.10
CA GLY A 30 -14.87 4.79 -36.99
C GLY A 30 -14.29 5.24 -35.64
N GLU A 31 -15.05 5.93 -34.81
CA GLU A 31 -14.63 6.35 -33.46
C GLU A 31 -14.99 5.31 -32.41
N ILE A 32 -14.13 5.15 -31.39
CA ILE A 32 -14.39 4.27 -30.25
C ILE A 32 -15.38 4.96 -29.32
N ILE A 33 -16.54 4.34 -29.08
CA ILE A 33 -17.60 4.89 -28.24
C ILE A 33 -17.86 4.09 -26.97
N ALA A 34 -17.39 2.84 -26.91
CA ALA A 34 -17.56 1.97 -25.75
C ALA A 34 -16.47 0.90 -25.71
N LYS A 35 -16.31 0.28 -24.54
CA LYS A 35 -15.36 -0.81 -24.29
C LYS A 35 -16.07 -1.89 -23.50
N LEU A 36 -15.99 -3.13 -23.97
CA LEU A 36 -16.48 -4.32 -23.28
C LEU A 36 -15.28 -5.03 -22.63
N LEU A 37 -15.38 -5.26 -21.33
CA LEU A 37 -14.37 -5.90 -20.50
C LEU A 37 -14.98 -7.14 -19.83
N ASN A 38 -14.12 -8.10 -19.48
CA ASN A 38 -14.53 -9.19 -18.61
C ASN A 38 -14.80 -8.63 -17.22
N HIS A 39 -15.93 -9.01 -16.63
CA HIS A 39 -16.23 -8.70 -15.23
C HIS A 39 -15.42 -9.63 -14.34
N THR A 40 -14.53 -9.06 -13.53
CA THR A 40 -13.72 -9.78 -12.56
C THR A 40 -14.21 -9.48 -11.14
N LYS A 41 -13.82 -10.30 -10.16
CA LYS A 41 -14.09 -10.02 -8.75
C LYS A 41 -13.49 -8.68 -8.28
N GLU A 42 -12.47 -8.18 -8.96
CA GLU A 42 -11.88 -6.87 -8.70
C GLU A 42 -12.81 -5.73 -9.13
N ASP A 43 -13.61 -5.91 -10.19
CA ASP A 43 -14.58 -4.92 -10.66
C ASP A 43 -15.76 -4.75 -9.68
N GLU A 44 -16.18 -5.82 -9.00
CA GLU A 44 -17.19 -5.75 -7.92
C GLU A 44 -16.70 -4.94 -6.72
N ILE A 45 -15.41 -5.04 -6.41
CA ILE A 45 -14.76 -4.26 -5.35
C ILE A 45 -14.69 -2.78 -5.76
N ILE A 46 -14.44 -2.50 -7.05
CA ILE A 46 -14.42 -1.14 -7.59
C ILE A 46 -15.83 -0.50 -7.57
N GLU A 47 -16.87 -1.22 -8.01
CA GLU A 47 -18.25 -0.67 -8.00
C GLU A 47 -18.78 -0.46 -6.57
N SER A 48 -18.50 -1.38 -5.64
CA SER A 48 -18.83 -1.20 -4.23
C SER A 48 -18.08 -0.02 -3.61
N SER A 49 -16.83 0.24 -4.01
CA SER A 49 -16.07 1.43 -3.60
C SER A 49 -16.62 2.74 -4.19
N ALA A 50 -17.16 2.72 -5.41
CA ALA A 50 -17.78 3.88 -6.05
C ALA A 50 -19.10 4.27 -5.39
N ASN A 51 -19.89 3.28 -4.98
CA ASN A 51 -21.12 3.50 -4.21
C ASN A 51 -20.81 4.03 -2.80
N LEU A 52 -19.69 3.63 -2.18
CA LEU A 52 -19.24 4.19 -0.90
C LEU A 52 -18.87 5.68 -0.99
N ARG A 53 -18.23 6.13 -2.09
CA ARG A 53 -17.92 7.56 -2.30
C ARG A 53 -19.16 8.45 -2.28
N GLN A 54 -20.31 7.92 -2.71
CA GLN A 54 -21.57 8.65 -2.74
C GLN A 54 -22.27 8.68 -1.37
N VAL A 55 -21.97 7.72 -0.49
CA VAL A 55 -22.56 7.61 0.86
C VAL A 55 -21.82 8.47 1.89
N PHE A 56 -20.52 8.74 1.67
CA PHE A 56 -19.67 9.43 2.65
C PHE A 56 -19.50 10.93 2.46
N ASP A 57 -20.27 11.57 1.56
CA ASP A 57 -20.33 13.04 1.39
C ASP A 57 -18.94 13.71 1.51
N VAL A 58 -17.95 13.12 0.85
CA VAL A 58 -16.56 13.59 0.90
C VAL A 58 -16.50 14.83 0.02
N ASP A 59 -16.84 15.96 0.63
CA ASP A 59 -16.88 17.26 -0.02
C ASP A 59 -15.54 17.53 -0.72
N ALA A 60 -15.63 17.87 -2.00
CA ALA A 60 -14.52 18.28 -2.85
C ALA A 60 -13.85 19.60 -2.39
N SER A 61 -14.20 20.10 -1.20
CA SER A 61 -13.67 21.32 -0.59
C SER A 61 -12.35 21.14 0.16
N MET A 62 -11.85 19.92 0.40
CA MET A 62 -10.55 19.73 1.08
C MET A 62 -9.32 20.03 0.20
N HIS A 63 -9.51 20.63 -0.98
CA HIS A 63 -8.45 21.24 -1.79
C HIS A 63 -8.30 22.75 -1.50
N LYS A 64 -8.13 23.15 -0.24
CA LYS A 64 -7.46 24.43 0.10
C LYS A 64 -7.18 24.59 1.60
N ALA A 65 -5.96 24.27 2.01
CA ALA A 65 -5.28 24.97 3.08
C ALA A 65 -3.78 24.96 2.79
N TYR A 66 -3.36 25.82 1.86
CA TYR A 66 -1.95 26.22 1.73
C TYR A 66 -1.62 27.10 2.94
N GLU A 67 -0.97 26.54 3.95
CA GLU A 67 -0.36 27.32 5.03
C GLU A 67 1.07 27.70 4.63
N PRO A 68 1.40 29.01 4.48
CA PRO A 68 2.76 29.43 4.18
C PRO A 68 3.67 29.08 5.37
N GLY A 69 4.59 28.14 5.18
CA GLY A 69 5.59 27.73 6.17
C GLY A 69 5.67 26.22 6.42
N ARG A 70 4.71 25.43 5.92
CA ARG A 70 4.75 23.97 6.04
C ARG A 70 5.46 23.36 4.84
N VAL A 71 6.64 22.78 5.05
CA VAL A 71 7.25 21.88 4.06
C VAL A 71 6.54 20.54 4.18
N ALA A 72 5.76 20.18 3.17
CA ALA A 72 5.18 18.86 3.02
C ALA A 72 5.49 18.39 1.59
N GLU A 73 5.79 17.11 1.42
CA GLU A 73 5.86 16.53 0.08
C GLU A 73 4.48 16.67 -0.58
N ALA A 74 4.47 16.98 -1.88
CA ALA A 74 3.23 16.96 -2.64
C ALA A 74 2.72 15.52 -2.65
N MET A 75 1.63 15.27 -1.92
CA MET A 75 0.93 13.99 -2.00
C MET A 75 0.28 13.95 -3.39
N GLU A 76 0.92 13.29 -4.35
CA GLU A 76 0.22 12.86 -5.55
C GLU A 76 -1.04 12.12 -5.08
N ALA A 77 -2.20 12.53 -5.60
CA ALA A 77 -3.45 11.85 -5.36
C ALA A 77 -3.42 10.50 -6.10
N TYR A 78 -2.60 9.56 -5.61
CA TYR A 78 -2.77 8.17 -5.96
C TYR A 78 -4.15 7.78 -5.44
N ASN A 79 -4.99 7.28 -6.34
CA ASN A 79 -6.27 6.69 -5.99
C ASN A 79 -6.01 5.32 -5.34
N LEU A 80 -5.24 5.30 -4.26
CA LEU A 80 -5.04 4.16 -3.39
C LEU A 80 -6.37 4.01 -2.65
N SER A 81 -7.23 3.13 -3.14
CA SER A 81 -8.13 2.43 -2.24
C SER A 81 -7.25 1.80 -1.18
N ARG A 82 -7.10 2.48 -0.03
CA ARG A 82 -6.30 1.99 1.08
C ARG A 82 -6.92 0.67 1.47
N VAL A 83 -6.17 -0.41 1.30
CA VAL A 83 -6.66 -1.74 1.64
C VAL A 83 -6.78 -1.77 3.15
N GLN A 84 -8.01 -1.79 3.64
CA GLN A 84 -8.30 -1.96 5.05
C GLN A 84 -8.46 -3.44 5.34
N MET A 85 -7.80 -3.90 6.38
CA MET A 85 -7.96 -5.26 6.89
C MET A 85 -7.65 -5.30 8.37
N THR A 86 -8.03 -6.40 9.02
CA THR A 86 -7.66 -6.63 10.41
C THR A 86 -6.19 -6.98 10.55
N TYR A 87 -5.65 -6.80 11.75
CA TYR A 87 -4.28 -7.16 12.08
C TYR A 87 -3.95 -8.63 11.76
N GLU A 88 -4.86 -9.56 12.07
CA GLU A 88 -4.66 -10.99 11.82
C GLU A 88 -4.67 -11.32 10.32
N GLU A 89 -5.55 -10.67 9.54
CA GLU A 89 -5.55 -10.80 8.09
C GLU A 89 -4.24 -10.28 7.48
N PHE A 90 -3.76 -9.11 7.95
CA PHE A 90 -2.48 -8.55 7.50
C PHE A 90 -1.32 -9.49 7.83
N LYS A 91 -1.27 -10.05 9.03
CA LYS A 91 -0.20 -10.94 9.45
C LYS A 91 -0.11 -12.17 8.55
N ASN A 92 -1.23 -12.84 8.29
CA ASN A 92 -1.27 -14.01 7.41
C ASN A 92 -0.87 -13.65 5.98
N MET A 93 -1.37 -12.53 5.45
CA MET A 93 -1.01 -12.05 4.12
C MET A 93 0.49 -11.72 4.03
N ASN A 94 1.05 -11.06 5.04
CA ASN A 94 2.44 -10.60 5.04
C ASN A 94 3.44 -11.77 5.15
N GLU A 95 3.08 -12.85 5.83
CA GLU A 95 3.90 -14.07 5.90
C GLU A 95 4.06 -14.77 4.54
N GLU A 96 3.07 -14.65 3.66
CA GLU A 96 3.08 -15.26 2.31
C GLU A 96 3.52 -14.28 1.21
N ALA A 97 3.70 -13.00 1.54
CA ALA A 97 3.92 -11.95 0.56
C ALA A 97 5.35 -11.92 0.00
N ASN A 98 5.47 -11.64 -1.29
CA ASN A 98 6.75 -11.34 -1.95
C ASN A 98 7.11 -9.84 -1.92
N ASN A 99 6.15 -8.97 -1.61
CA ASN A 99 6.33 -7.52 -1.52
C ASN A 99 6.44 -7.09 -0.05
N ARG A 100 6.97 -5.89 0.17
CA ARG A 100 7.08 -5.27 1.50
C ARG A 100 5.83 -4.45 1.80
N TYR A 101 5.30 -4.58 3.01
CA TYR A 101 4.13 -3.83 3.46
C TYR A 101 4.29 -3.29 4.87
N GLU A 102 3.63 -2.18 5.15
CA GLU A 102 3.36 -1.68 6.51
C GLU A 102 1.86 -1.75 6.80
N TYR A 103 1.52 -1.93 8.06
CA TYR A 103 0.16 -1.89 8.59
C TYR A 103 0.05 -0.79 9.63
N ILE A 104 -0.70 0.26 9.28
CA ILE A 104 -0.83 1.46 10.11
C ILE A 104 -2.31 1.79 10.23
N ASP A 105 -2.83 1.77 11.46
CA ASP A 105 -4.20 2.16 11.81
C ASP A 105 -5.30 1.43 10.98
N GLY A 106 -5.09 0.14 10.69
CA GLY A 106 -6.04 -0.67 9.93
C GLY A 106 -5.82 -0.66 8.42
N GLU A 107 -4.83 0.10 7.94
CA GLU A 107 -4.56 0.28 6.51
C GLU A 107 -3.22 -0.36 6.12
N VAL A 108 -3.19 -0.95 4.93
CA VAL A 108 -2.01 -1.59 4.36
C VAL A 108 -1.34 -0.67 3.35
N TYR A 109 -0.04 -0.45 3.54
CA TYR A 109 0.81 0.35 2.68
C TYR A 109 1.85 -0.52 2.01
N MET A 110 1.84 -0.60 0.68
CA MET A 110 2.90 -1.28 -0.07
C MET A 110 4.13 -0.39 -0.15
N LEU A 111 5.28 -0.89 0.30
CA LEU A 111 6.56 -0.20 0.18
C LEU A 111 7.21 -0.53 -1.15
N GLY A 112 7.52 0.52 -1.92
CA GLY A 112 8.26 0.40 -3.17
C GLY A 112 9.70 -0.05 -2.95
N SER A 113 10.32 -0.62 -3.99
CA SER A 113 11.74 -0.95 -3.95
C SER A 113 12.58 0.32 -3.81
N PRO A 114 13.50 0.41 -2.83
CA PRO A 114 14.31 1.60 -2.64
C PRO A 114 15.32 1.77 -3.78
N ASN A 115 15.57 3.02 -4.18
CA ASN A 115 16.54 3.34 -5.23
C ASN A 115 17.98 3.40 -4.69
N VAL A 116 18.97 3.52 -5.59
CA VAL A 116 20.39 3.57 -5.24
C VAL A 116 20.74 4.74 -4.30
N TYR A 117 20.09 5.91 -4.45
CA TYR A 117 20.34 7.06 -3.58
C TYR A 117 19.81 6.82 -2.17
N HIS A 118 18.62 6.24 -2.04
CA HIS A 118 18.04 5.83 -0.77
C HIS A 118 18.98 4.86 -0.05
N GLN A 119 19.41 3.79 -0.73
CA GLN A 119 20.33 2.80 -0.19
C GLN A 119 21.65 3.44 0.26
N ARG A 120 22.24 4.31 -0.57
CA ARG A 120 23.49 4.99 -0.23
C ARG A 120 23.38 5.89 1.01
N VAL A 121 22.24 6.55 1.21
CA VAL A 121 22.00 7.40 2.39
C VAL A 121 21.86 6.53 3.63
N VAL A 122 20.98 5.52 3.58
CA VAL A 122 20.72 4.58 4.70
C VAL A 122 22.00 3.89 5.14
N SER A 123 22.79 3.33 4.23
CA SER A 123 24.04 2.63 4.58
C SER A 123 25.07 3.55 5.25
N ARG A 124 25.17 4.81 4.82
CA ARG A 124 26.11 5.78 5.43
C ARG A 124 25.67 6.16 6.84
N PHE A 125 24.36 6.39 7.04
CA PHE A 125 23.84 6.65 8.38
C PHE A 125 24.02 5.44 9.30
N HIS A 126 23.75 4.23 8.81
CA HIS A 126 23.99 3.00 9.56
C HIS A 126 25.44 2.94 10.08
N ILE A 127 26.42 3.11 9.20
CA ILE A 127 27.86 3.05 9.57
C ILE A 127 28.22 4.09 10.64
N GLU A 128 27.78 5.34 10.48
CA GLU A 128 28.13 6.39 11.44
C GLU A 128 27.42 6.20 12.78
N ILE A 129 26.18 5.73 12.78
CA ILE A 129 25.43 5.40 14.00
C ILE A 129 26.08 4.21 14.71
N ASP A 130 26.37 3.12 14.00
CA ASP A 130 26.97 1.91 14.56
C ASP A 130 28.32 2.20 15.23
N ARG A 131 29.17 3.00 14.57
CA ARG A 131 30.43 3.49 15.16
C ARG A 131 30.18 4.27 16.45
N TYR A 132 29.19 5.15 16.48
CA TYR A 132 28.83 5.89 17.69
C TYR A 132 28.29 4.97 18.79
N LEU A 133 27.63 3.87 18.43
CA LEU A 133 27.05 2.90 19.35
C LEU A 133 28.06 1.87 19.87
N THR A 134 29.28 1.83 19.34
CA THR A 134 30.34 0.91 19.81
C THR A 134 30.55 1.03 21.33
N GLY A 135 30.34 -0.09 22.04
CA GLY A 135 30.45 -0.17 23.50
C GLY A 135 29.22 0.30 24.29
N LYS A 136 28.13 0.70 23.62
CA LYS A 136 26.84 1.05 24.24
C LYS A 136 25.89 -0.14 24.19
N PRO A 137 24.82 -0.17 25.00
CA PRO A 137 23.88 -1.28 25.01
C PRO A 137 22.89 -1.28 23.82
N CYS A 138 23.14 -0.48 22.79
CA CYS A 138 22.21 -0.29 21.67
C CYS A 138 22.82 -0.72 20.36
N ASP A 139 21.96 -1.25 19.49
CA ASP A 139 22.31 -1.67 18.14
C ASP A 139 21.42 -0.92 17.14
N VAL A 140 21.96 -0.69 15.94
CA VAL A 140 21.21 -0.10 14.81
C VAL A 140 20.82 -1.19 13.82
N PHE A 141 19.56 -1.18 13.42
CA PHE A 141 18.94 -2.12 12.50
C PHE A 141 18.49 -1.35 11.24
N GLU A 142 18.49 -2.04 10.10
CA GLU A 142 18.03 -1.50 8.82
C GLU A 142 16.85 -2.30 8.27
N SER A 143 16.06 -1.67 7.40
CA SER A 143 15.00 -2.37 6.68
C SER A 143 15.56 -3.42 5.70
N PRO A 144 14.82 -4.50 5.38
CA PRO A 144 13.49 -4.85 5.87
C PRO A 144 13.54 -5.46 7.28
N PHE A 145 12.82 -4.85 8.23
CA PHE A 145 12.70 -5.35 9.59
C PHE A 145 11.35 -4.92 10.18
N ASP A 146 10.47 -5.89 10.45
CA ASP A 146 9.13 -5.61 10.98
C ASP A 146 9.19 -5.25 12.47
N VAL A 147 8.58 -4.12 12.80
CA VAL A 147 8.48 -3.58 14.15
C VAL A 147 7.01 -3.52 14.54
N THR A 148 6.62 -4.31 15.54
CA THR A 148 5.24 -4.30 16.04
C THR A 148 5.09 -3.26 17.13
N LEU A 149 4.33 -2.20 16.86
CA LEU A 149 4.05 -1.10 17.78
C LEU A 149 2.68 -1.31 18.43
N LEU A 150 2.67 -1.40 19.76
CA LEU A 150 1.44 -1.52 20.55
C LEU A 150 1.00 -0.13 21.05
N ARG A 151 -0.21 0.31 20.67
CA ARG A 151 -0.78 1.54 21.22
C ARG A 151 -1.18 1.33 22.68
N ARG A 152 -0.67 2.20 23.58
CA ARG A 152 -0.93 2.10 25.03
C ARG A 152 -2.43 1.97 25.33
N GLY A 153 -2.77 0.94 26.11
CA GLY A 153 -4.11 0.73 26.65
C GLY A 153 -5.11 0.06 25.70
N ASN A 154 -4.72 -0.30 24.47
CA ASN A 154 -5.63 -0.98 23.55
C ASN A 154 -4.90 -1.83 22.49
N ASN A 155 -4.84 -3.15 22.69
CA ASN A 155 -4.30 -4.11 21.72
C ASN A 155 -5.08 -4.16 20.39
N LYS A 156 -6.21 -3.45 20.25
CA LYS A 156 -6.91 -3.32 18.96
C LYS A 156 -6.19 -2.38 17.97
N PHE A 157 -5.24 -1.57 18.43
CA PHE A 157 -4.50 -0.63 17.60
C PHE A 157 -3.01 -1.00 17.58
N THR A 158 -2.73 -2.17 17.01
CA THR A 158 -1.38 -2.64 16.73
C THR A 158 -0.97 -2.16 15.35
N ASN A 159 0.21 -1.57 15.23
CA ASN A 159 0.79 -1.20 13.93
C ASN A 159 2.02 -2.09 13.66
N ILE A 160 2.27 -2.42 12.40
CA ILE A 160 3.51 -3.06 11.96
C ILE A 160 4.17 -2.11 10.96
N VAL A 161 5.37 -1.64 11.27
CA VAL A 161 6.13 -0.71 10.44
C VAL A 161 7.49 -1.28 10.08
N GLN A 162 8.10 -0.79 9.00
CA GLN A 162 9.44 -1.14 8.54
C GLN A 162 10.30 0.13 8.38
N PRO A 163 10.80 0.70 9.49
CA PRO A 163 11.66 1.88 9.41
C PRO A 163 12.93 1.58 8.61
N ASP A 164 13.42 2.56 7.83
CA ASP A 164 14.68 2.40 7.09
C ASP A 164 15.89 2.18 8.01
N LEU A 165 15.91 2.88 9.15
CA LEU A 165 16.87 2.72 10.24
C LEU A 165 16.18 2.78 11.59
N LEU A 166 16.62 1.95 12.52
CA LEU A 166 16.08 1.86 13.87
C LEU A 166 17.18 1.60 14.89
N ILE A 167 17.20 2.35 15.99
CA ILE A 167 18.12 2.10 17.10
C ILE A 167 17.33 1.46 18.24
N ILE A 168 17.82 0.34 18.77
CA ILE A 168 17.17 -0.38 19.86
C ILE A 168 18.21 -0.75 20.92
N CYS A 169 18.01 -0.30 22.16
CA CYS A 169 18.88 -0.60 23.31
C CYS A 169 18.46 -1.85 24.10
N ASN A 170 17.28 -2.40 23.81
CA ASN A 170 16.71 -3.50 24.57
C ASN A 170 16.14 -4.63 23.68
N TRP A 171 16.67 -4.78 22.46
CA TRP A 171 16.15 -5.77 21.51
C TRP A 171 16.19 -7.20 22.07
N LYS A 172 17.14 -7.52 22.95
CA LYS A 172 17.24 -8.85 23.59
C LYS A 172 16.05 -9.18 24.48
N GLU A 173 15.34 -8.18 25.00
CA GLU A 173 14.19 -8.34 25.90
C GLU A 173 12.87 -8.35 25.14
N ASP A 174 12.75 -7.47 24.14
CA ASP A 174 11.50 -7.19 23.42
C ASP A 174 11.42 -7.91 22.05
N THR A 175 12.35 -8.85 21.77
CA THR A 175 12.32 -9.73 20.60
C THR A 175 11.79 -11.10 20.98
N ASN A 176 10.82 -11.61 20.22
CA ASN A 176 10.24 -12.93 20.44
C ASN A 176 11.10 -14.07 19.85
N GLU A 177 10.70 -15.33 20.08
CA GLU A 177 11.42 -16.52 19.60
C GLU A 177 11.56 -16.58 18.06
N SER A 178 10.68 -15.89 17.33
CA SER A 178 10.74 -15.78 15.86
C SER A 178 11.64 -14.64 15.38
N GLY A 179 12.37 -13.97 16.27
CA GLY A 179 13.27 -12.87 15.92
C GLY A 179 12.54 -11.56 15.59
N ARG A 180 11.27 -11.40 15.97
CA ARG A 180 10.47 -10.20 15.71
C ARG A 180 10.42 -9.28 16.92
N TYR A 181 10.68 -8.00 16.71
CA TYR A 181 10.66 -6.98 17.76
C TYR A 181 9.24 -6.45 17.98
N THR A 182 8.82 -6.39 19.25
CA THR A 182 7.51 -5.84 19.66
C THR A 182 7.69 -4.83 20.77
N GLY A 183 7.29 -3.59 20.53
CA GLY A 183 7.39 -2.52 21.50
C GLY A 183 7.81 -1.20 20.88
N ILE A 184 7.88 -0.17 21.71
CA ILE A 184 8.46 1.11 21.32
C ILE A 184 9.97 1.00 21.60
N PRO A 185 10.85 1.21 20.59
CA PRO A 185 12.29 1.25 20.78
C PRO A 185 12.70 2.15 21.96
N ARG A 186 13.52 1.61 22.85
CA ARG A 186 14.07 2.27 24.04
C ARG A 186 15.58 2.29 24.00
#